data_AF-A0A535XQ57-F1
#
_entry.id   AF-A0A535XQ57-F1
#
_cell.length_a   1.000
_cell.length_b   1.000
_cell.length_c   1.000
_cell.angle_alpha   90.00
_cell.angle_beta   90.00
_cell.angle_gamma   90.00
#
_symmetry.space_group_name_H-M   'P 1'
#
loop_
_entity.id
_entity.type
_entity.pdbx_description
1 polymer ?
#
loop_
_entity_poly.entity_id
_entity_poly.type
_entity_poly.pdbx_seq_one_letter_code
_entity_poly.pdbx_strand_id
1 'polypeptide(L)'
;MATEQAGDRSEESFQGLLLRHRGRTRLTQRQLAARVGVSRGSVQDWEAGLNCPDAQHLQALIVAFLDAGGLTVGGETTEAEALWAAAVRQAPRMQTPFDARGN
;
A
#
# COMPACT_ATOMS: atom_id res chain seq x y z
N MET A 1 3.98 -13.35 -26.39
CA MET A 1 4.76 -13.57 -25.16
C MET A 1 4.27 -12.60 -24.10
N ALA A 2 3.60 -13.14 -23.08
CA ALA A 2 3.18 -12.51 -21.81
C ALA A 2 2.05 -11.44 -21.82
N THR A 3 0.82 -11.87 -22.09
CA THR A 3 -0.39 -11.25 -21.50
C THR A 3 -1.30 -12.32 -20.93
N GLU A 4 -0.73 -13.22 -20.13
CA GLU A 4 -1.46 -14.29 -19.43
C GLU A 4 -1.42 -14.07 -17.92
N GLN A 5 -1.91 -12.92 -17.42
CA GLN A 5 -2.31 -12.76 -16.00
C GLN A 5 -3.50 -11.80 -15.86
N ALA A 6 -4.50 -11.93 -16.73
CA ALA A 6 -5.79 -11.23 -16.59
C ALA A 6 -6.89 -12.10 -15.95
N GLY A 7 -6.59 -13.36 -15.62
CA GLY A 7 -7.57 -14.38 -15.24
C GLY A 7 -7.78 -14.61 -13.73
N ASP A 8 -7.01 -13.97 -12.85
CA ASP A 8 -7.19 -14.02 -11.39
C ASP A 8 -7.13 -12.60 -10.80
N ARG A 9 -7.92 -11.69 -11.37
CA ARG A 9 -8.03 -10.29 -10.92
C ARG A 9 -9.12 -10.12 -9.85
N SER A 10 -9.53 -11.22 -9.23
CA SER A 10 -10.57 -11.27 -8.20
C SER A 10 -9.94 -10.95 -6.84
N GLU A 11 -9.92 -9.65 -6.55
CA GLU A 11 -9.60 -9.04 -5.25
C GLU A 11 -8.15 -9.18 -4.78
N GLU A 12 -7.22 -8.54 -5.47
CA GLU A 12 -5.87 -8.30 -4.93
C GLU A 12 -5.96 -7.58 -3.56
N SER A 13 -5.47 -8.23 -2.51
CA SER A 13 -5.36 -7.65 -1.18
C SER A 13 -4.44 -6.44 -1.18
N PHE A 14 -4.70 -5.47 -0.30
CA PHE A 14 -3.84 -4.29 -0.08
C PHE A 14 -2.37 -4.69 0.10
N GLN A 15 -2.10 -5.74 0.87
CA GLN A 15 -0.76 -6.31 1.05
C GLN A 15 -0.09 -6.67 -0.29
N GLY A 16 -0.79 -7.37 -1.18
CA GLY A 16 -0.28 -7.80 -2.47
C GLY A 16 0.03 -6.59 -3.37
N LEU A 17 -0.87 -5.62 -3.40
CA LEU A 17 -0.66 -4.36 -4.13
C LEU A 17 0.53 -3.58 -3.57
N LEU A 18 0.63 -3.45 -2.24
CA LEU A 18 1.72 -2.75 -1.56
C LEU A 18 3.08 -3.37 -1.89
N LEU A 19 3.21 -4.69 -1.77
CA LEU A 19 4.44 -5.42 -2.09
C LEU A 19 4.82 -5.28 -3.57
N ARG A 20 3.84 -5.35 -4.47
CA ARG A 20 4.05 -5.18 -5.91
C ARG A 20 4.57 -3.78 -6.23
N HIS A 21 3.93 -2.73 -5.72
CA HIS A 21 4.36 -1.35 -5.96
C HIS A 21 5.72 -1.09 -5.34
N ARG A 22 5.97 -1.54 -4.10
CA ARG A 22 7.28 -1.40 -3.47
C ARG A 22 8.37 -2.15 -4.24
N GLY A 23 8.10 -3.35 -4.75
CA GLY A 23 9.03 -4.14 -5.56
C GLY A 23 9.41 -3.48 -6.89
N ARG A 24 8.55 -2.62 -7.44
CA ARG A 24 8.85 -1.78 -8.61
C ARG A 24 9.72 -0.59 -8.27
N THR A 25 9.74 -0.16 -7.01
CA THR A 25 10.63 0.88 -6.50
C THR A 25 11.96 0.31 -5.99
N ARG A 26 12.91 1.19 -5.71
CA ARG A 26 14.14 0.84 -4.95
C ARG A 26 14.01 1.13 -3.45
N LEU A 27 12.79 1.32 -2.94
CA LEU A 27 12.57 1.71 -1.54
C LEU A 27 12.65 0.51 -0.59
N THR A 28 13.51 0.64 0.42
CA THR A 28 13.46 -0.22 1.60
C THR A 28 12.21 0.10 2.45
N GLN A 29 11.78 -0.83 3.31
CA GLN A 29 10.69 -0.58 4.28
C GLN A 29 10.95 0.70 5.09
N ARG A 30 12.21 0.93 5.50
CA ARG A 30 12.61 2.10 6.29
C ARG A 30 12.51 3.40 5.49
N GLN A 31 12.89 3.39 4.21
CA GLN A 31 12.75 4.57 3.35
C GLN A 31 11.29 4.88 3.03
N LEU A 32 10.48 3.85 2.79
CA LEU A 32 9.04 4.02 2.60
C LEU A 32 8.39 4.59 3.87
N ALA A 33 8.71 4.03 5.03
CA ALA A 33 8.23 4.52 6.33
C ALA A 33 8.60 6.00 6.56
N ALA A 34 9.84 6.38 6.26
CA ALA A 34 10.29 7.77 6.39
C ALA A 34 9.56 8.74 5.46
N ARG A 35 9.23 8.32 4.23
CA ARG A 35 8.45 9.13 3.27
C ARG A 35 6.99 9.28 3.68
N VAL A 36 6.43 8.23 4.28
CA VAL A 36 5.02 8.19 4.73
C VAL A 36 4.83 8.83 6.10
N GLY A 37 5.91 8.99 6.88
CA GLY A 37 5.86 9.56 8.23
C GLY A 37 5.48 8.56 9.32
N VAL A 38 5.75 7.27 9.11
CA VAL A 38 5.44 6.18 10.05
C VAL A 38 6.68 5.42 10.49
N SER A 39 6.50 4.54 11.47
CA SER A 39 7.53 3.59 11.88
C SER A 39 7.74 2.50 10.83
N ARG A 40 8.97 1.97 10.74
CA ARG A 40 9.26 0.78 9.90
C ARG A 40 8.35 -0.40 10.26
N GLY A 41 8.03 -0.58 11.55
CA GLY A 41 7.11 -1.62 12.03
C GLY A 41 5.73 -1.51 11.38
N SER A 42 5.16 -0.31 11.26
CA SER A 42 3.88 -0.10 10.60
C SER A 42 3.91 -0.56 9.13
N VAL A 43 4.98 -0.24 8.40
CA VAL A 43 5.17 -0.73 7.02
C VAL A 43 5.30 -2.25 6.97
N GLN A 44 6.00 -2.85 7.94
CA GLN A 44 6.11 -4.30 8.05
C GLN A 44 4.76 -4.97 8.31
N ASP A 45 3.94 -4.41 9.20
CA ASP A 45 2.61 -4.93 9.52
C ASP A 45 1.67 -4.83 8.32
N TRP A 46 1.73 -3.73 7.57
CA TRP A 46 1.02 -3.56 6.30
C TRP A 46 1.44 -4.61 5.26
N GLU A 47 2.75 -4.83 5.11
CA GLU A 47 3.30 -5.83 4.18
C GLU A 47 3.08 -7.27 4.62
N ALA A 48 2.80 -7.50 5.91
CA ALA A 48 2.41 -8.79 6.47
C ALA A 48 0.89 -9.00 6.43
N GLY A 49 0.10 -7.99 6.04
CA GLY A 49 -1.36 -8.04 6.04
C GLY A 49 -1.97 -8.05 7.45
N LEU A 50 -1.22 -7.65 8.48
CA LEU A 50 -1.68 -7.63 9.88
C LEU A 50 -2.61 -6.44 10.15
N ASN A 51 -2.36 -5.31 9.49
CA ASN A 51 -3.20 -4.11 9.55
C ASN A 51 -3.13 -3.34 8.22
N CYS A 52 -3.87 -2.24 8.11
CA CYS A 52 -3.86 -1.33 6.97
C CYS A 52 -3.63 0.11 7.45
N PRO A 53 -3.06 0.99 6.58
CA PRO A 53 -2.90 2.40 6.87
C PRO A 53 -4.25 3.12 6.92
N ASP A 54 -4.35 4.18 7.74
CA ASP A 54 -5.43 5.16 7.65
C ASP A 54 -5.32 6.00 6.36
N ALA A 55 -6.40 6.72 6.04
CA ALA A 55 -6.51 7.55 4.83
C ALA A 55 -5.31 8.50 4.61
N GLN A 56 -4.80 9.13 5.68
CA GLN A 56 -3.65 10.03 5.60
C GLN A 56 -2.37 9.29 5.17
N HIS A 57 -2.07 8.16 5.80
CA HIS A 57 -0.89 7.35 5.49
C HIS A 57 -1.01 6.67 4.14
N LEU A 58 -2.23 6.29 3.75
CA LEU A 58 -2.54 5.73 2.44
C LEU A 58 -2.31 6.74 1.32
N GLN A 59 -2.74 7.98 1.50
CA GLN A 59 -2.42 9.06 0.57
C GLN A 59 -0.92 9.28 0.46
N ALA A 60 -0.19 9.32 1.59
CA ALA A 60 1.25 9.48 1.59
C ALA A 60 1.99 8.28 0.93
N LEU A 61 1.46 7.06 1.05
CA LEU A 61 1.96 5.87 0.35
C LEU A 61 1.82 6.01 -1.18
N ILE A 62 0.65 6.45 -1.65
CA ILE A 62 0.41 6.67 -3.09
C ILE A 62 1.39 7.72 -3.62
N VAL A 63 1.56 8.85 -2.92
CA VAL A 63 2.53 9.88 -3.28
C VAL A 63 3.97 9.34 -3.27
N ALA A 64 4.34 8.54 -2.28
CA ALA A 64 5.67 7.93 -2.22
C ALA A 64 5.94 6.98 -3.39
N PHE A 65 4.92 6.25 -3.86
CA PHE A 65 5.04 5.37 -5.04
C PHE A 65 5.07 6.14 -6.35
N LEU A 66 4.32 7.24 -6.47
CA LEU A 66 4.41 8.15 -7.61
C LEU A 66 5.83 8.72 -7.73
N ASP A 67 6.36 9.29 -6.66
CA ASP A 67 7.70 9.88 -6.63
C ASP A 67 8.81 8.85 -6.92
N ALA A 68 8.63 7.61 -6.45
CA ALA A 68 9.61 6.54 -6.66
C ALA A 68 9.46 5.78 -7.99
N GLY A 69 8.47 6.12 -8.82
CA GLY A 69 8.18 5.40 -10.07
C GLY A 69 7.68 3.96 -9.85
N GLY A 70 7.00 3.70 -8.73
CA GLY A 70 6.41 2.40 -8.40
C GLY A 70 5.05 2.14 -9.04
N LEU A 71 4.45 3.18 -9.61
CA LEU A 71 3.22 3.10 -10.39
C LEU A 71 3.52 3.07 -11.89
N THR A 72 2.65 2.40 -12.65
CA THR A 72 2.76 2.30 -14.10
C THR A 72 2.46 3.65 -14.75
N VAL A 73 3.40 4.17 -15.55
CA VAL A 73 3.21 5.42 -16.29
C VAL A 73 1.95 5.35 -17.15
N GLY A 74 1.03 6.31 -16.99
CA GLY A 74 -0.25 6.35 -17.69
C GLY A 74 -1.36 5.47 -17.08
N GLY A 75 -1.06 4.71 -16.02
CA GLY A 75 -2.02 3.93 -15.23
C GLY A 75 -2.01 4.28 -13.74
N GLU A 76 -1.33 5.37 -13.36
CA GLU A 76 -1.11 5.80 -11.98
C GLU A 76 -2.41 5.93 -11.19
N THR A 77 -3.41 6.58 -11.77
CA THR A 77 -4.73 6.77 -11.14
C THR A 77 -5.42 5.44 -10.87
N THR A 78 -5.45 4.54 -11.85
CA THR A 78 -6.10 3.22 -11.69
C THR A 78 -5.40 2.37 -10.64
N GLU A 79 -4.06 2.37 -10.60
CA GLU A 79 -3.31 1.63 -9.59
C GLU A 79 -3.48 2.24 -8.18
N ALA A 80 -3.50 3.58 -8.08
CA ALA A 80 -3.77 4.29 -6.84
C ALA A 80 -5.19 4.02 -6.31
N GLU A 81 -6.20 4.05 -7.17
CA GLU A 81 -7.58 3.72 -6.84
C GLU A 81 -7.72 2.26 -6.40
N ALA A 82 -7.04 1.33 -7.08
CA ALA A 82 -7.04 -0.08 -6.68
C ALA A 82 -6.42 -0.28 -5.29
N LEU A 83 -5.28 0.38 -5.01
CA LEU A 83 -4.64 0.36 -3.70
C LEU A 83 -5.55 0.96 -2.62
N TRP A 84 -6.23 2.06 -2.95
CA TRP A 84 -7.17 2.73 -2.05
C TRP A 84 -8.38 1.85 -1.72
N ALA A 85 -9.04 1.31 -2.75
CA ALA A 85 -10.19 0.43 -2.58
C ALA A 85 -9.83 -0.82 -1.77
N ALA A 86 -8.66 -1.41 -1.99
CA ALA A 86 -8.21 -2.57 -1.25
C ALA A 86 -7.95 -2.27 0.25
N ALA A 87 -7.42 -1.08 0.58
CA ALA A 87 -7.24 -0.63 1.95
C ALA A 87 -8.60 -0.41 2.64
N VAL A 88 -9.53 0.29 1.98
CA VAL A 88 -10.88 0.56 2.50
C VAL A 88 -11.65 -0.73 2.79
N ARG A 89 -11.56 -1.75 1.91
CA ARG A 89 -12.22 -3.05 2.11
C ARG A 89 -11.70 -3.81 3.34
N GLN A 90 -10.39 -3.79 3.58
CA GLN A 90 -9.78 -4.54 4.69
C GLN A 90 -9.79 -3.79 6.02
N ALA A 91 -9.92 -2.47 6.00
CA ALA A 91 -10.06 -1.65 7.18
C ALA A 91 -11.40 -0.89 7.23
N PRO A 92 -12.54 -1.58 7.43
CA PRO A 92 -13.76 -0.90 7.84
C PRO A 92 -13.60 -0.22 9.22
N ARG A 93 -12.58 -0.62 10.00
CA ARG A 93 -12.14 0.06 11.24
C ARG A 93 -11.36 1.36 11.02
N MET A 94 -11.16 1.83 9.78
CA MET A 94 -10.61 3.18 9.50
C MET A 94 -11.45 4.32 10.12
N GLN A 95 -12.60 4.00 10.72
CA GLN A 95 -13.45 4.89 11.53
C GLN A 95 -13.20 4.83 13.05
N THR A 96 -12.26 4.04 13.55
CA THR A 96 -11.96 3.97 15.00
C THR A 96 -10.50 4.32 15.25
N PRO A 97 -10.20 5.40 16.00
CA PRO A 97 -8.83 5.85 16.16
C PRO A 97 -8.03 4.83 16.98
N PHE A 98 -6.95 4.34 16.38
CA PHE A 98 -5.68 3.90 16.98
C PHE A 98 -5.71 3.54 18.48
N ASP A 99 -5.79 2.25 18.82
CA ASP A 99 -5.44 1.76 20.16
C ASP A 99 -3.92 1.58 20.22
N ALA A 100 -3.25 2.57 20.80
CA ALA A 100 -1.85 2.48 21.18
C ALA A 100 -1.71 1.51 22.36
N ARG A 101 -1.47 0.22 22.08
CA ARG A 101 -0.81 -0.69 23.02
C ARG A 101 0.36 -1.32 22.27
N GLY A 102 1.63 -1.06 22.58
CA GLY A 102 2.20 -0.94 23.92
C GLY A 102 2.85 -2.27 24.27
N ASN A 103 4.10 -2.46 23.84
CA ASN A 103 5.13 -3.24 24.53
C ASN A 103 6.51 -2.91 23.95
#